data_AF-A0A3E4XLF4-F1
#
_entry.id   AF-A0A3E4XLF4-F1
#
_cell.length_a   1.000
_cell.length_b   1.000
_cell.length_c   1.000
_cell.angle_alpha   90.00
_cell.angle_beta   90.00
_cell.angle_gamma   90.00
#
_symmetry.space_group_name_H-M   'P 1'
#
loop_
_entity.id
_entity.type
_entity.pdbx_description
1 polymer ?
#
loop_
_entity_poly.entity_id
_entity_poly.type
_entity_poly.pdbx_seq_one_letter_code
_entity_poly.pdbx_strand_id
1 'polypeptide(L)'
;MGKITVKHYLNTNLKPYIIKGENYYSIYVMVVINRKNTKVKSISFEELYTENDFEEIQNENNDMIKQEIAVIENVCLLTQNFLGDFDASFFSAYYSFLHDIFIDEIDFELYKAPNYNLFSGKNNKLNIAMEPFIFGDFSLKVNKTHGMDIFTWFSENGRSELSNFLRREAATNIQDCIGILNKYVFLGSMNALSLKLQETKKGREIYDKYSDSILYDFDSYAQELRKLYQVN
;
A
#
# COMPACT_ATOMS: atom_id res chain seq x y z
N MET A 1 17.16 -10.03 -6.55
CA MET A 1 16.05 -9.99 -5.57
C MET A 1 15.64 -11.40 -5.21
N GLY A 2 15.36 -11.67 -3.93
CA GLY A 2 14.83 -12.97 -3.51
C GLY A 2 13.36 -13.11 -3.90
N LYS A 3 12.92 -14.37 -4.06
CA LYS A 3 11.53 -14.70 -4.37
C LYS A 3 10.63 -14.32 -3.20
N ILE A 4 9.58 -13.54 -3.46
CA ILE A 4 8.47 -13.31 -2.53
C ILE A 4 7.49 -14.47 -2.70
N THR A 5 6.97 -15.00 -1.61
CA THR A 5 5.92 -16.01 -1.63
C THR A 5 4.83 -15.59 -0.67
N VAL A 6 3.61 -15.53 -1.18
CA VAL A 6 2.41 -15.14 -0.45
C VAL A 6 1.46 -16.33 -0.45
N LYS A 7 0.95 -16.71 0.72
CA LYS A 7 0.00 -17.83 0.86
C LYS A 7 -1.10 -17.47 1.86
N HIS A 8 -2.34 -17.51 1.40
CA HIS A 8 -3.51 -17.43 2.26
C HIS A 8 -3.74 -18.75 2.98
N TYR A 9 -4.20 -18.69 4.22
CA TYR A 9 -4.58 -19.86 5.00
C TYR A 9 -5.65 -19.50 6.03
N LEU A 10 -6.56 -20.43 6.28
CA LEU A 10 -7.50 -20.33 7.38
C LEU A 10 -6.78 -20.62 8.71
N ASN A 11 -6.87 -19.71 9.69
CA ASN A 11 -6.14 -19.88 10.94
C ASN A 11 -6.93 -20.70 11.98
N THR A 12 -6.94 -22.02 11.79
CA THR A 12 -7.62 -22.98 12.67
C THR A 12 -6.95 -23.20 14.03
N ASN A 13 -5.77 -22.62 14.25
CA ASN A 13 -5.10 -22.64 15.56
C ASN A 13 -5.70 -21.64 16.55
N LEU A 14 -6.45 -20.65 16.06
CA LEU A 14 -7.19 -19.73 16.91
C LEU A 14 -8.52 -20.35 17.34
N LYS A 15 -9.02 -19.95 18.50
CA LYS A 15 -10.34 -20.37 18.96
C LYS A 15 -11.41 -19.95 17.93
N PRO A 16 -12.22 -20.89 17.40
CA PRO A 16 -13.27 -20.55 16.44
C PRO A 16 -14.38 -19.72 17.07
N TYR A 17 -15.08 -18.97 16.23
CA TYR A 17 -16.40 -18.47 16.54
C TYR A 17 -17.43 -19.53 16.13
N ILE A 18 -18.34 -19.86 17.05
CA ILE A 18 -19.36 -20.87 16.81
C ILE A 18 -20.68 -20.16 16.49
N ILE A 19 -21.14 -20.27 15.25
CA ILE A 19 -22.41 -19.69 14.80
C ILE A 19 -23.28 -20.84 14.32
N LYS A 20 -24.43 -21.07 14.98
CA LYS A 20 -25.37 -22.17 14.66
C LYS A 20 -24.73 -23.57 14.61
N GLY A 21 -23.64 -23.79 15.35
CA GLY A 21 -22.93 -25.06 15.42
C GLY A 21 -21.78 -25.22 14.41
N GLU A 22 -21.56 -24.24 13.54
CA GLU A 22 -20.44 -24.21 12.60
C GLU A 22 -19.29 -23.36 13.14
N ASN A 23 -18.06 -23.77 12.81
CA ASN A 23 -16.83 -23.11 13.23
C ASN A 23 -16.37 -22.11 12.18
N TYR A 24 -16.17 -20.87 12.60
CA TYR A 24 -15.71 -19.78 11.76
C TYR A 24 -14.36 -19.25 12.23
N TYR A 25 -13.46 -18.99 11.29
CA TYR A 25 -12.08 -18.56 11.53
C TYR A 25 -11.70 -17.38 10.62
N SER A 26 -10.72 -16.59 11.02
CA SER A 26 -10.18 -15.54 10.15
C SER A 26 -9.15 -16.11 9.16
N ILE A 27 -9.13 -15.54 7.96
CA ILE A 27 -8.08 -15.80 6.96
C ILE A 27 -6.84 -14.97 7.29
N TYR A 28 -5.69 -15.62 7.21
CA TYR A 28 -4.37 -15.01 7.39
C TYR A 28 -3.55 -15.20 6.12
N VAL A 29 -2.53 -14.36 5.98
CA VAL A 29 -1.56 -14.42 4.88
C VAL A 29 -0.17 -14.66 5.45
N MET A 30 0.49 -15.71 4.96
CA MET A 30 1.90 -15.99 5.22
C MET A 30 2.73 -15.37 4.10
N VAL A 31 3.64 -14.48 4.46
CA VAL A 31 4.57 -13.82 3.54
C VAL A 31 5.97 -14.32 3.83
N VAL A 32 6.67 -14.79 2.79
CA VAL A 32 8.05 -15.27 2.87
C VAL A 32 8.92 -14.51 1.88
N ILE A 33 9.98 -13.88 2.37
CA ILE A 33 10.93 -13.11 1.56
C ILE A 33 12.32 -13.24 2.17
N ASN A 34 13.34 -13.52 1.35
CA ASN A 34 14.74 -13.66 1.79
C ASN A 34 14.91 -14.57 3.03
N ARG A 35 14.15 -15.68 3.10
CA ARG A 35 14.10 -16.65 4.24
C ARG A 35 13.51 -16.09 5.55
N LYS A 36 13.07 -14.84 5.58
CA LYS A 36 12.25 -14.28 6.66
C LYS A 36 10.79 -14.58 6.36
N ASN A 37 10.01 -14.87 7.40
CA ASN A 37 8.57 -15.08 7.27
C ASN A 37 7.81 -14.17 8.24
N THR A 38 6.60 -13.81 7.85
CA THR A 38 5.65 -13.13 8.72
C THR A 38 4.23 -13.60 8.40
N LYS A 39 3.34 -13.45 9.36
CA LYS A 39 1.93 -13.81 9.27
C LYS A 39 1.12 -12.59 9.64
N VAL A 40 0.21 -12.18 8.76
CA VAL A 40 -0.69 -11.03 8.95
C VAL A 40 -2.12 -11.48 8.71
N LYS A 41 -3.09 -10.83 9.36
CA LYS A 41 -4.51 -11.05 9.02
C LYS A 41 -4.73 -10.53 7.60
N SER A 42 -5.53 -11.22 6.81
CA SER A 42 -5.93 -10.71 5.50
C SER A 42 -6.76 -9.43 5.66
N ILE A 43 -6.50 -8.46 4.79
CA ILE A 43 -7.27 -7.22 4.64
C ILE A 43 -8.42 -7.46 3.67
N SER A 44 -8.22 -8.27 2.63
CA SER A 44 -9.29 -8.56 1.67
C SER A 44 -10.38 -9.46 2.27
N PHE A 45 -10.04 -10.30 3.25
CA PHE A 45 -10.95 -11.25 3.88
C PHE A 45 -11.12 -10.92 5.38
N GLU A 46 -11.83 -9.82 5.67
CA GLU A 46 -11.99 -9.28 7.03
C GLU A 46 -12.91 -10.12 7.93
N GLU A 47 -13.86 -10.81 7.30
CA GLU A 47 -14.90 -11.62 7.95
C GLU A 47 -14.34 -12.95 8.50
N LEU A 48 -15.25 -13.79 8.98
CA LEU A 48 -14.93 -15.14 9.43
C LEU A 48 -15.50 -16.14 8.43
N TYR A 49 -14.73 -17.19 8.17
CA TYR A 49 -14.99 -18.18 7.13
C TYR A 49 -14.96 -19.58 7.73
N THR A 50 -15.81 -20.46 7.22
CA THR A 50 -15.72 -21.90 7.46
C THR A 50 -14.59 -22.52 6.64
N GLU A 51 -14.27 -23.79 6.90
CA GLU A 51 -13.33 -24.54 6.06
C GLU A 51 -13.86 -24.68 4.62
N ASN A 52 -15.16 -24.90 4.44
CA ASN A 52 -15.79 -25.01 3.12
C ASN A 52 -15.70 -23.67 2.35
N ASP A 53 -16.04 -22.55 2.99
CA ASP A 53 -15.91 -21.21 2.36
C ASP A 53 -14.47 -20.98 1.90
N PHE A 54 -13.48 -21.37 2.73
CA PHE A 54 -12.08 -21.22 2.39
C PHE A 54 -11.64 -22.12 1.23
N GLU A 55 -12.11 -23.36 1.16
CA GLU A 55 -11.85 -24.25 0.02
C GLU A 55 -12.43 -23.69 -1.29
N GLU A 56 -13.64 -23.13 -1.25
CA GLU A 56 -14.24 -22.46 -2.40
C GLU A 56 -13.39 -21.26 -2.85
N ILE A 57 -13.00 -20.40 -1.90
CA ILE A 57 -12.11 -19.25 -2.14
C ILE A 57 -10.77 -19.68 -2.78
N GLN A 58 -10.19 -20.81 -2.37
CA GLN A 58 -8.92 -21.31 -2.91
C GLN A 58 -9.04 -21.97 -4.28
N ASN A 59 -10.16 -22.66 -4.53
CA ASN A 59 -10.37 -23.42 -5.76
C ASN A 59 -10.82 -22.54 -6.93
N GLU A 60 -11.46 -21.41 -6.63
CA GLU A 60 -11.79 -20.42 -7.63
C GLU A 60 -10.58 -19.55 -7.99
N ASN A 61 -10.55 -19.04 -9.23
CA ASN A 61 -9.58 -18.05 -9.65
C ASN A 61 -9.90 -16.70 -9.00
N ASN A 62 -9.79 -16.63 -7.67
CA ASN A 62 -10.36 -15.60 -6.84
C ASN A 62 -9.59 -14.27 -7.00
N ASP A 63 -10.29 -13.25 -7.49
CA ASP A 63 -9.67 -11.97 -7.78
C ASP A 63 -9.20 -11.26 -6.50
N MET A 64 -9.88 -11.42 -5.37
CA MET A 64 -9.45 -10.82 -4.10
C MET A 64 -8.10 -11.37 -3.64
N ILE A 65 -7.86 -12.68 -3.77
CA ILE A 65 -6.55 -13.28 -3.51
C ILE A 65 -5.48 -12.66 -4.40
N LYS A 66 -5.73 -12.52 -5.71
CA LYS A 66 -4.75 -11.93 -6.63
C LYS A 66 -4.45 -10.48 -6.29
N GLN A 67 -5.48 -9.68 -6.00
CA GLN A 67 -5.30 -8.28 -5.61
C GLN A 67 -4.43 -8.19 -4.35
N GLU A 68 -4.71 -8.99 -3.33
CA GLU A 68 -3.97 -8.98 -2.07
C GLU A 68 -2.52 -9.46 -2.24
N ILE A 69 -2.28 -10.49 -3.06
CA ILE A 69 -0.93 -10.93 -3.42
C ILE A 69 -0.16 -9.79 -4.09
N ALA A 70 -0.76 -9.10 -5.07
CA ALA A 70 -0.11 -8.00 -5.78
C ALA A 70 0.23 -6.83 -4.83
N VAL A 71 -0.68 -6.47 -3.92
CA VAL A 71 -0.44 -5.46 -2.89
C VAL A 71 0.73 -5.87 -2.00
N ILE A 72 0.72 -7.10 -1.47
CA ILE A 72 1.77 -7.60 -0.58
C ILE A 72 3.12 -7.60 -1.27
N GLU A 73 3.20 -8.06 -2.52
CA GLU A 73 4.43 -8.06 -3.30
C GLU A 73 4.95 -6.64 -3.47
N ASN A 74 4.11 -5.69 -3.91
CA ASN A 74 4.50 -4.29 -4.08
C ASN A 74 5.00 -3.67 -2.77
N VAL A 75 4.27 -3.87 -1.68
CA VAL A 75 4.61 -3.33 -0.36
C VAL A 75 5.90 -3.96 0.18
N CYS A 76 6.12 -5.26 0.00
CA CYS A 76 7.38 -5.91 0.36
C CYS A 76 8.57 -5.27 -0.38
N LEU A 77 8.41 -4.95 -1.66
CA LEU A 77 9.47 -4.30 -2.44
C LEU A 77 9.72 -2.88 -1.98
N LEU A 78 8.67 -2.09 -1.76
CA LEU A 78 8.78 -0.71 -1.28
C LEU A 78 9.44 -0.66 0.10
N THR A 79 8.98 -1.50 1.03
CA THR A 79 9.55 -1.59 2.38
C THR A 79 11.00 -2.07 2.37
N GLN A 80 11.34 -3.08 1.55
CA GLN A 80 12.73 -3.53 1.45
C GLN A 80 13.64 -2.46 0.84
N ASN A 81 13.17 -1.71 -0.16
CA ASN A 81 13.94 -0.62 -0.77
C ASN A 81 14.13 0.55 0.20
N PHE A 82 13.11 0.85 1.01
CA PHE A 82 13.14 1.89 2.03
C PHE A 82 14.07 1.56 3.20
N LEU A 83 13.96 0.34 3.73
CA LEU A 83 14.72 -0.08 4.91
C LEU A 83 16.10 -0.68 4.59
N GLY A 84 16.39 -0.96 3.32
CA GLY A 84 17.56 -1.70 2.86
C GLY A 84 17.49 -3.22 3.09
N ASP A 85 16.58 -3.71 3.93
CA ASP A 85 16.31 -5.12 4.20
C ASP A 85 14.84 -5.30 4.60
N PHE A 86 14.30 -6.52 4.48
CA PHE A 86 12.94 -6.81 4.92
C PHE A 86 12.85 -6.86 6.45
N ASP A 87 11.98 -6.03 7.02
CA ASP A 87 11.58 -6.08 8.42
C ASP A 87 10.11 -6.49 8.55
N ALA A 88 9.88 -7.65 9.17
CA ALA A 88 8.55 -8.22 9.32
C ALA A 88 7.62 -7.34 10.17
N SER A 89 8.14 -6.64 11.18
CA SER A 89 7.31 -5.81 12.06
C SER A 89 6.88 -4.53 11.34
N PHE A 90 7.81 -3.89 10.61
CA PHE A 90 7.49 -2.73 9.78
C PHE A 90 6.49 -3.11 8.69
N PHE A 91 6.75 -4.19 7.94
CA PHE A 91 5.82 -4.68 6.92
C PHE A 91 4.44 -4.94 7.51
N SER A 92 4.33 -5.67 8.63
CA SER A 92 3.04 -5.97 9.22
C SER A 92 2.29 -4.70 9.67
N ALA A 93 3.00 -3.71 10.22
CA ALA A 93 2.39 -2.45 10.62
C ALA A 93 1.91 -1.63 9.41
N TYR A 94 2.75 -1.49 8.39
CA TYR A 94 2.40 -0.77 7.17
C TYR A 94 1.27 -1.47 6.40
N TYR A 95 1.31 -2.80 6.34
CA TYR A 95 0.28 -3.60 5.69
C TYR A 95 -1.09 -3.37 6.33
N SER A 96 -1.21 -3.55 7.65
CA SER A 96 -2.47 -3.29 8.35
C SER A 96 -2.98 -1.86 8.20
N PHE A 97 -2.06 -0.90 8.03
CA PHE A 97 -2.39 0.50 7.82
C PHE A 97 -3.00 0.81 6.43
N LEU A 98 -2.78 -0.03 5.40
CA LEU A 98 -3.15 0.29 4.01
C LEU A 98 -4.64 0.59 3.78
N HIS A 99 -5.53 -0.06 4.54
CA HIS A 99 -6.98 0.14 4.44
C HIS A 99 -7.51 1.25 5.36
N ASP A 100 -6.69 1.74 6.29
CA ASP A 100 -7.05 2.77 7.26
C ASP A 100 -6.81 4.19 6.75
N ILE A 101 -6.18 4.33 5.57
CA ILE A 101 -5.68 5.61 5.06
C ILE A 101 -6.06 5.80 3.59
N PHE A 102 -6.57 6.98 3.29
CA PHE A 102 -6.90 7.40 1.94
C PHE A 102 -5.81 8.30 1.35
N ILE A 103 -5.73 8.33 0.02
CA ILE A 103 -4.71 9.13 -0.68
C ILE A 103 -4.89 10.63 -0.39
N ASP A 104 -6.12 11.10 -0.16
CA ASP A 104 -6.42 12.51 0.14
C ASP A 104 -6.04 12.94 1.57
N GLU A 105 -5.86 11.99 2.48
CA GLU A 105 -5.38 12.20 3.85
C GLU A 105 -3.84 12.31 3.91
N ILE A 106 -3.14 12.00 2.83
CA ILE A 106 -1.70 12.14 2.74
C ILE A 106 -1.35 13.59 2.43
N ASP A 107 -0.69 14.25 3.39
CA ASP A 107 -0.20 15.60 3.16
C ASP A 107 1.10 15.59 2.33
N PHE A 108 0.92 15.71 1.03
CA PHE A 108 2.00 15.83 0.06
C PHE A 108 2.62 17.24 -0.02
N GLU A 109 2.06 18.21 0.71
CA GLU A 109 2.51 19.61 0.78
C GLU A 109 3.16 19.98 2.12
N LEU A 110 3.03 19.15 3.16
CA LEU A 110 3.55 19.35 4.53
C LEU A 110 5.05 19.68 4.56
N TYR A 111 5.76 19.21 3.55
CA TYR A 111 7.20 19.27 3.43
C TYR A 111 7.61 20.50 2.62
N LYS A 112 8.62 21.23 3.08
CA LYS A 112 9.05 22.60 2.69
C LYS A 112 9.51 22.78 1.22
N ALA A 113 8.92 22.07 0.28
CA ALA A 113 9.05 22.26 -1.16
C ALA A 113 7.74 22.89 -1.72
N PRO A 114 7.48 24.19 -1.49
CA PRO A 114 6.22 24.86 -1.86
C PRO A 114 5.87 24.86 -3.36
N ASN A 115 6.67 24.22 -4.22
CA ASN A 115 6.58 24.28 -5.68
C ASN A 115 6.76 22.92 -6.38
N TYR A 116 6.69 21.79 -5.67
CA TYR A 116 6.64 20.46 -6.31
C TYR A 116 5.48 19.66 -5.73
N ASN A 117 4.38 19.62 -6.47
CA ASN A 117 3.20 18.85 -6.14
C ASN A 117 2.86 18.01 -7.38
N LEU A 118 2.94 16.67 -7.25
CA LEU A 118 2.60 15.74 -8.34
C LEU A 118 1.10 15.69 -8.65
N PHE A 119 0.27 16.23 -7.76
CA PHE A 119 -1.19 16.16 -7.83
C PHE A 119 -1.81 17.34 -8.55
N SER A 120 -1.29 18.55 -8.34
CA SER A 120 -1.79 19.74 -9.01
C SER A 120 -0.99 20.08 -10.27
N GLY A 121 -1.69 20.21 -11.41
CA GLY A 121 -1.07 20.52 -12.71
C GLY A 121 -0.29 21.85 -12.75
N LYS A 122 -0.49 22.75 -11.77
CA LYS A 122 0.21 24.04 -11.68
C LYS A 122 1.68 23.91 -11.26
N ASN A 123 2.02 22.86 -10.50
CA ASN A 123 3.37 22.63 -9.94
C ASN A 123 3.93 21.24 -10.30
N ASN A 124 3.22 20.44 -11.11
CA ASN A 124 3.68 19.12 -11.51
C ASN A 124 4.58 19.17 -12.75
N LYS A 125 5.87 18.90 -12.56
CA LYS A 125 6.82 18.80 -13.67
C LYS A 125 6.80 17.47 -14.44
N LEU A 126 6.02 16.47 -14.01
CA LEU A 126 5.64 15.32 -14.84
C LEU A 126 4.60 15.71 -15.91
N ASN A 127 4.01 16.91 -15.82
CA ASN A 127 2.94 17.39 -16.71
C ASN A 127 1.68 16.50 -16.70
N ILE A 128 1.36 15.90 -15.55
CA ILE A 128 0.21 14.99 -15.37
C ILE A 128 -0.62 15.49 -14.19
N ALA A 129 -1.85 15.94 -14.39
CA ALA A 129 -2.70 16.28 -13.25
C ALA A 129 -3.24 14.99 -12.62
N MET A 130 -2.72 14.54 -11.47
CA MET A 130 -3.20 13.30 -10.83
C MET A 130 -4.52 13.46 -10.07
N GLU A 131 -4.94 14.70 -9.80
CA GLU A 131 -6.21 15.01 -9.10
C GLU A 131 -7.44 14.31 -9.71
N PRO A 132 -7.66 14.29 -11.04
CA PRO A 132 -8.80 13.59 -11.65
C PRO A 132 -8.72 12.06 -11.52
N PHE A 133 -7.54 11.49 -11.27
CA PHE A 133 -7.41 10.07 -11.00
C PHE A 133 -7.83 9.76 -9.56
N ILE A 134 -7.32 10.53 -8.59
CA ILE A 134 -7.53 10.30 -7.15
C ILE A 134 -8.97 10.60 -6.74
N PHE A 135 -9.58 11.62 -7.35
CA PHE A 135 -10.96 12.03 -7.07
C PHE A 135 -11.93 11.69 -8.20
N GLY A 136 -11.49 10.87 -9.17
CA GLY A 136 -12.31 10.46 -10.31
C GLY A 136 -13.28 9.32 -9.99
N ASP A 137 -14.07 8.95 -10.99
CA ASP A 137 -15.12 7.93 -10.89
C ASP A 137 -14.62 6.57 -10.36
N PHE A 138 -13.40 6.17 -10.69
CA PHE A 138 -12.83 4.91 -10.18
C PHE A 138 -12.65 4.98 -8.67
N SER A 139 -12.00 6.02 -8.17
CA SER A 139 -11.74 6.23 -6.76
C SER A 139 -13.03 6.45 -5.96
N LEU A 140 -14.00 7.19 -6.51
CA LEU A 140 -15.30 7.39 -5.85
C LEU A 140 -16.17 6.13 -5.79
N LYS A 141 -15.90 5.11 -6.61
CA LYS A 141 -16.52 3.78 -6.46
C LYS A 141 -15.93 2.99 -5.28
N VAL A 142 -14.68 3.28 -4.90
CA VAL A 142 -14.02 2.67 -3.74
C VAL A 142 -14.58 3.30 -2.47
N ASN A 143 -14.43 4.62 -2.33
CA ASN A 143 -15.01 5.39 -1.23
C ASN A 143 -15.55 6.73 -1.75
N LYS A 144 -16.83 7.00 -1.49
CA LYS A 144 -17.50 8.22 -1.97
C LYS A 144 -17.02 9.51 -1.33
N THR A 145 -16.42 9.42 -0.14
CA THR A 145 -16.01 10.57 0.67
C THR A 145 -14.53 10.88 0.49
N HIS A 146 -13.70 9.84 0.52
CA HIS A 146 -12.23 9.98 0.53
C HIS A 146 -11.55 9.51 -0.77
N GLY A 147 -12.30 8.92 -1.70
CA GLY A 147 -11.75 8.38 -2.94
C GLY A 147 -11.02 7.05 -2.73
N MET A 148 -9.76 6.98 -3.12
CA MET A 148 -8.98 5.74 -3.15
C MET A 148 -8.18 5.53 -1.87
N ASP A 149 -8.28 4.36 -1.26
CA ASP A 149 -7.38 3.92 -0.18
C ASP A 149 -6.03 3.40 -0.72
N ILE A 150 -5.00 3.35 0.13
CA ILE A 150 -3.66 2.93 -0.29
C ILE A 150 -3.63 1.44 -0.70
N PHE A 151 -4.47 0.58 -0.10
CA PHE A 151 -4.57 -0.82 -0.51
C PHE A 151 -4.99 -0.93 -1.98
N THR A 152 -6.05 -0.21 -2.35
CA THR A 152 -6.58 -0.14 -3.71
C THR A 152 -5.55 0.46 -4.66
N TRP A 153 -4.81 1.49 -4.26
CA TRP A 153 -3.72 2.07 -5.05
C TRP A 153 -2.68 1.02 -5.48
N PHE A 154 -2.23 0.17 -4.55
CA PHE A 154 -1.22 -0.87 -4.83
C PHE A 154 -1.78 -2.17 -5.41
N SER A 155 -3.10 -2.28 -5.54
CA SER A 155 -3.78 -3.43 -6.13
C SER A 155 -3.53 -3.53 -7.64
N GLU A 156 -3.76 -4.71 -8.21
CA GLU A 156 -3.66 -4.91 -9.65
C GLU A 156 -4.68 -4.05 -10.41
N ASN A 157 -5.90 -3.90 -9.87
CA ASN A 157 -6.93 -3.03 -10.42
C ASN A 157 -6.50 -1.56 -10.39
N GLY A 158 -6.02 -1.07 -9.24
CA GLY A 158 -5.51 0.31 -9.11
C GLY A 158 -4.35 0.59 -10.07
N ARG A 159 -3.41 -0.35 -10.21
CA ARG A 159 -2.31 -0.25 -11.16
C ARG A 159 -2.77 -0.24 -12.62
N SER A 160 -3.76 -1.08 -12.96
CA SER A 160 -4.35 -1.13 -14.31
C SER A 160 -5.01 0.21 -14.65
N GLU A 161 -5.81 0.76 -13.73
CA GLU A 161 -6.46 2.05 -13.90
C GLU A 161 -5.46 3.20 -13.97
N LEU A 162 -4.42 3.19 -13.14
CA LEU A 162 -3.34 4.18 -13.21
C LEU A 162 -2.63 4.12 -14.57
N SER A 163 -2.29 2.93 -15.06
CA SER A 163 -1.68 2.75 -16.38
C SER A 163 -2.57 3.30 -17.50
N ASN A 164 -3.88 3.02 -17.45
CA ASN A 164 -4.84 3.53 -18.42
C ASN A 164 -4.98 5.05 -18.33
N PHE A 165 -4.98 5.61 -17.12
CA PHE A 165 -4.98 7.05 -16.90
C PHE A 165 -3.73 7.71 -17.52
N LEU A 166 -2.53 7.21 -17.21
CA LEU A 166 -1.28 7.75 -17.75
C LEU A 166 -1.19 7.67 -19.28
N ARG A 167 -1.78 6.64 -19.90
CA ARG A 167 -1.91 6.54 -21.36
C ARG A 167 -2.77 7.65 -21.94
N ARG A 168 -3.89 7.99 -21.28
CA ARG A 168 -4.79 9.07 -21.72
C ARG A 168 -4.13 10.44 -21.60
N GLU A 169 -3.32 10.63 -20.56
CA GLU A 169 -2.51 11.83 -20.35
C GLU A 169 -1.25 11.89 -21.23
N ALA A 170 -1.08 10.95 -22.17
CA ALA A 170 0.07 10.85 -23.08
C ALA A 170 1.43 10.85 -22.35
N ALA A 171 1.48 10.28 -21.14
CA ALA A 171 2.71 10.18 -20.36
C ALA A 171 3.76 9.36 -21.11
N THR A 172 4.98 9.89 -21.21
CA THR A 172 6.13 9.12 -21.71
C THR A 172 6.62 8.17 -20.63
N ASN A 173 7.03 6.97 -21.02
CA ASN A 173 7.59 5.95 -20.12
C ASN A 173 6.69 5.66 -18.88
N ILE A 174 5.51 5.09 -19.15
CA ILE A 174 4.46 4.81 -18.15
C ILE A 174 4.98 3.99 -16.95
N GLN A 175 5.87 3.01 -17.18
CA GLN A 175 6.38 2.17 -16.09
C GLN A 175 7.24 2.95 -15.11
N ASP A 176 8.08 3.85 -15.60
CA ASP A 176 8.89 4.72 -14.73
C ASP A 176 7.99 5.72 -13.98
N CYS A 177 6.96 6.25 -14.64
CA CYS A 177 5.97 7.11 -13.98
C CYS A 177 5.25 6.38 -12.83
N ILE A 178 4.79 5.14 -13.06
CA ILE A 178 4.17 4.32 -12.02
C ILE A 178 5.15 4.07 -10.87
N GLY A 179 6.42 3.77 -11.18
CA GLY A 179 7.46 3.59 -10.16
C GLY A 179 7.66 4.84 -9.29
N ILE A 180 7.71 6.02 -9.92
CA ILE A 180 7.83 7.30 -9.22
C ILE A 180 6.61 7.55 -8.33
N LEU A 181 5.41 7.41 -8.87
CA LEU A 181 4.16 7.66 -8.15
C LEU A 181 3.98 6.70 -6.97
N ASN A 182 4.30 5.41 -7.15
CA ASN A 182 4.25 4.42 -6.08
C ASN A 182 5.21 4.76 -4.94
N LYS A 183 6.45 5.13 -5.26
CA LYS A 183 7.42 5.55 -4.24
C LYS A 183 6.97 6.84 -3.54
N TYR A 184 6.38 7.77 -4.29
CA TYR A 184 5.87 9.03 -3.73
C TYR A 184 4.70 8.82 -2.77
N VAL A 185 3.70 7.99 -3.14
CA VAL A 185 2.58 7.63 -2.27
C VAL A 185 3.06 6.88 -1.04
N PHE A 186 3.96 5.91 -1.21
CA PHE A 186 4.54 5.14 -0.10
C PHE A 186 5.30 6.03 0.89
N LEU A 187 6.16 6.94 0.41
CA LEU A 187 6.91 7.81 1.30
C LEU A 187 6.03 8.92 1.91
N GLY A 188 5.05 9.43 1.15
CA GLY A 188 4.12 10.45 1.64
C GLY A 188 3.25 9.93 2.79
N SER A 189 2.85 8.66 2.74
CA SER A 189 2.04 8.04 3.79
C SER A 189 2.81 7.80 5.11
N MET A 190 4.14 7.97 5.12
CA MET A 190 4.97 7.73 6.32
C MET A 190 4.62 8.65 7.49
N ASN A 191 4.19 9.89 7.22
CA ASN A 191 3.76 10.79 8.29
C ASN A 191 2.51 10.24 9.01
N ALA A 192 1.50 9.83 8.24
CA ALA A 192 0.29 9.24 8.80
C ALA A 192 0.58 7.88 9.49
N LEU A 193 1.44 7.05 8.90
CA LEU A 193 1.92 5.82 9.54
C LEU A 193 2.60 6.13 10.88
N SER A 194 3.42 7.19 10.96
CA SER A 194 4.13 7.55 12.18
C SER A 194 3.19 7.84 13.35
N LEU A 195 2.08 8.55 13.08
CA LEU A 195 1.03 8.81 14.06
C LEU A 195 0.38 7.50 14.51
N LYS A 196 0.09 6.60 13.56
CA LYS A 196 -0.48 5.27 13.86
C LYS A 196 0.44 4.41 14.72
N LEU A 197 1.74 4.41 14.43
CA LEU A 197 2.75 3.66 15.19
C LEU A 197 2.81 4.11 16.65
N GLN A 198 2.58 5.39 16.93
CA GLN A 198 2.64 5.93 18.29
C GLN A 198 1.51 5.42 19.21
N GLU A 199 0.41 4.91 18.65
CA GLU A 199 -0.75 4.40 19.42
C GLU A 199 -0.42 3.18 20.27
N THR A 200 0.54 2.35 19.85
CA THR A 200 0.84 1.07 20.51
C THR A 200 2.30 0.98 20.96
N LYS A 201 2.57 0.14 21.99
CA LYS A 201 3.95 -0.08 22.45
C LYS A 201 4.84 -0.63 21.32
N LYS A 202 4.37 -1.66 20.62
CA LYS A 202 5.10 -2.28 19.51
C LYS A 202 5.30 -1.30 18.34
N GLY A 203 4.30 -0.47 18.05
CA GLY A 203 4.41 0.56 17.03
C GLY A 203 5.48 1.60 17.38
N ARG A 204 5.54 2.05 18.64
CA ARG A 204 6.62 2.96 19.11
C ARG A 204 8.00 2.35 18.94
N GLU A 205 8.18 1.06 19.24
CA GLU A 205 9.45 0.36 19.01
C GLU A 205 9.85 0.33 17.52
N ILE A 206 8.88 0.21 16.60
CA ILE A 206 9.11 0.32 15.15
C ILE A 206 9.49 1.75 14.77
N TYR A 207 8.76 2.74 15.29
CA TYR A 207 9.05 4.15 15.03
C TYR A 207 10.44 4.53 15.51
N ASP A 208 10.82 4.21 16.75
CA ASP A 208 12.13 4.53 17.31
C ASP A 208 13.28 3.90 16.48
N LYS A 209 13.03 2.74 15.87
CA LYS A 209 13.99 2.06 15.00
C LYS A 209 14.17 2.74 13.64
N TYR A 210 13.13 3.40 13.13
CA TYR A 210 13.07 3.89 11.75
C TYR A 210 12.70 5.37 11.63
N SER A 211 12.77 6.12 12.72
CA SER A 211 12.29 7.51 12.80
C SER A 211 13.00 8.40 11.78
N ASP A 212 14.31 8.20 11.58
CA ASP A 212 15.08 9.00 10.62
C ASP A 212 14.54 8.80 9.19
N SER A 213 14.39 7.55 8.75
CA SER A 213 13.84 7.26 7.42
C SER A 213 12.40 7.75 7.28
N ILE A 214 11.56 7.56 8.30
CA ILE A 214 10.16 8.02 8.31
C ILE A 214 10.06 9.54 8.17
N LEU A 215 10.95 10.30 8.82
CA LEU A 215 10.91 11.76 8.86
C LEU A 215 11.59 12.43 7.67
N TYR A 216 12.63 11.81 7.09
CA TYR A 216 13.51 12.50 6.12
C TYR A 216 13.46 11.95 4.69
N ASP A 217 13.07 10.68 4.46
CA ASP A 217 13.21 10.09 3.13
C ASP A 217 12.21 10.66 2.12
N PHE A 218 11.02 11.07 2.56
CA PHE A 218 10.07 11.76 1.69
C PHE A 218 10.65 13.09 1.20
N ASP A 219 11.22 13.90 2.11
CA ASP A 219 11.88 15.16 1.79
C ASP A 219 13.04 14.96 0.80
N SER A 220 13.90 13.97 1.07
CA SER A 220 15.03 13.65 0.19
C SER A 220 14.53 13.26 -1.21
N TYR A 221 13.51 12.40 -1.29
CA TYR A 221 12.97 11.95 -2.55
C TYR A 221 12.26 13.06 -3.34
N ALA A 222 11.49 13.92 -2.66
CA ALA A 222 10.87 15.09 -3.29
C ALA A 222 11.93 16.05 -3.87
N GLN A 223 13.06 16.24 -3.20
CA GLN A 223 14.17 17.04 -3.70
C GLN A 223 14.88 16.39 -4.90
N GLU A 224 15.04 15.06 -4.92
CA GLU A 224 15.59 14.32 -6.07
C GLU A 224 14.71 14.49 -7.30
N LEU A 225 13.41 14.27 -7.17
CA LEU A 225 12.45 14.47 -8.26
C LEU A 225 12.47 15.91 -8.75
N ARG A 226 12.53 16.87 -7.82
CA ARG A 226 12.68 18.29 -8.16
C ARG A 226 13.91 18.51 -9.04
N LYS A 227 15.08 17.98 -8.70
CA LYS A 227 16.30 18.14 -9.52
C LYS A 227 16.15 17.49 -10.89
N LEU A 228 15.57 16.29 -10.95
CA LEU A 228 15.39 15.54 -12.18
C LEU A 228 14.51 16.29 -13.19
N TYR A 229 13.45 16.93 -12.70
CA TYR A 229 12.48 17.62 -13.54
C TYR A 229 12.68 19.16 -13.58
N GLN A 230 13.57 19.76 -12.77
CA GLN A 230 13.89 21.19 -12.83
C GLN A 230 14.91 21.60 -13.91
N VAL A 231 15.38 20.66 -14.73
CA VAL A 231 16.09 20.99 -15.97
C VAL A 231 15.06 21.28 -17.06
N ASN A 232 14.51 22.49 -17.03
CA ASN A 232 13.90 23.29 -18.11
C ASN A 232 13.23 24.52 -17.48
#